data_AF-A0A5N9B5W5-F1
#
_entry.id   AF-A0A5N9B5W5-F1
#
_cell.length_a   1.000
_cell.length_b   1.000
_cell.length_c   1.000
_cell.angle_alpha   90.00
_cell.angle_beta   90.00
_cell.angle_gamma   90.00
#
_symmetry.space_group_name_H-M   'P 1'
#
loop_
_entity.id
_entity.type
_entity.pdbx_description
1 polymer ?
#
loop_
_entity_poly.entity_id
_entity_poly.type
_entity_poly.pdbx_seq_one_letter_code
_entity_poly.pdbx_strand_id
1 'polypeptide(L)'
;VTIRWRPETPKFTTVVLAGIFCATFSFVILGFSFESFKTMPTINSYLSLLHGIIVASGLILYSLGAKYLPSAELALLSLMEVVGGVLWVWIPIFGINQVPSLTVILGGVIITSAVIYHGYGARRKGEPVTQ
;
A
#
# COMPACT_ATOMS: atom_id res chain seq x y z
N VAL A 1 -5.69 -17.42 5.05
CA VAL A 1 -5.54 -18.89 5.27
C VAL A 1 -4.54 -19.54 4.32
N THR A 2 -4.57 -19.24 3.02
CA THR A 2 -3.65 -19.82 2.01
C THR A 2 -2.17 -19.43 2.19
N ILE A 3 -1.88 -18.20 2.63
CA ILE A 3 -0.50 -17.68 2.83
C ILE A 3 0.30 -18.44 3.91
N ARG A 4 -0.37 -19.09 4.87
CA ARG A 4 0.30 -19.83 5.94
C ARG A 4 0.66 -21.27 5.55
N TRP A 5 0.05 -21.79 4.48
CA TRP A 5 0.13 -23.20 4.10
C TRP A 5 1.06 -23.45 2.90
N ARG A 6 1.29 -22.45 2.04
CA ARG A 6 2.20 -22.53 0.88
C ARG A 6 2.90 -21.18 0.63
N PRO A 7 4.07 -20.92 1.23
CA PRO A 7 4.86 -19.70 0.97
C PRO A 7 5.43 -19.62 -0.46
N GLU A 8 5.35 -20.73 -1.21
CA GLU A 8 5.78 -20.89 -2.60
C GLU A 8 4.83 -20.26 -3.64
N THR A 9 3.59 -19.88 -3.25
CA THR A 9 2.69 -19.27 -4.23
C THR A 9 3.19 -17.89 -4.63
N PRO A 10 3.32 -17.59 -5.94
CA PRO A 10 3.72 -16.28 -6.39
C PRO A 10 2.72 -15.24 -5.87
N LYS A 11 3.15 -14.41 -4.91
CA LYS A 11 2.36 -13.35 -4.25
C LYS A 11 1.69 -12.42 -5.27
N PHE A 12 2.34 -12.22 -6.42
CA PHE A 12 1.81 -11.51 -7.57
C PHE A 12 0.50 -12.12 -8.11
N THR A 13 0.42 -13.44 -8.26
CA THR A 13 -0.78 -14.13 -8.77
C THR A 13 -1.97 -13.96 -7.84
N THR A 14 -1.74 -13.84 -6.53
CA THR A 14 -2.81 -13.54 -5.55
C THR A 14 -3.37 -12.13 -5.73
N VAL A 15 -2.52 -11.12 -6.00
CA VAL A 15 -2.98 -9.75 -6.27
C VAL A 15 -3.79 -9.67 -7.57
N VAL A 16 -3.33 -10.35 -8.63
CA VAL A 16 -4.07 -10.40 -9.90
C VAL A 16 -5.43 -11.08 -9.71
N LEU A 17 -5.50 -12.20 -8.99
CA LEU A 17 -6.76 -12.90 -8.73
C LEU A 17 -7.73 -12.05 -7.88
N ALA A 18 -7.22 -11.33 -6.88
CA ALA A 18 -8.01 -10.39 -6.10
C ALA A 18 -8.53 -9.22 -6.96
N GLY A 19 -7.69 -8.70 -7.88
CA GLY A 19 -8.09 -7.67 -8.83
C GLY A 19 -9.19 -8.13 -9.79
N ILE A 20 -9.08 -9.34 -10.35
CA ILE A 20 -10.12 -9.93 -11.20
C ILE A 20 -11.42 -10.10 -10.43
N PHE A 21 -11.36 -10.63 -9.20
CA PHE A 21 -12.55 -10.80 -8.36
C PHE A 21 -13.22 -9.46 -8.02
N CYS A 22 -12.43 -8.44 -7.67
CA CYS A 22 -12.91 -7.10 -7.42
C CYS A 22 -13.56 -6.46 -8.66
N ALA A 23 -12.95 -6.63 -9.83
CA ALA A 23 -13.49 -6.12 -11.10
C ALA A 23 -14.81 -6.80 -11.45
N THR A 24 -14.91 -8.13 -11.33
CA THR A 24 -16.15 -8.88 -11.56
C THR A 24 -17.24 -8.43 -10.58
N PHE A 25 -16.92 -8.29 -9.30
CA PHE A 25 -17.87 -7.84 -8.29
C PHE A 25 -18.36 -6.41 -8.54
N SER A 26 -17.44 -5.50 -8.89
CA SER A 26 -17.77 -4.11 -9.23
C SER A 26 -18.66 -4.03 -10.47
N PHE A 27 -18.39 -4.84 -11.49
CA PHE A 27 -19.21 -4.92 -12.71
C PHE A 27 -20.62 -5.43 -12.40
N VAL A 28 -20.75 -6.45 -11.54
CA VAL A 28 -22.05 -6.97 -11.09
C VAL A 28 -22.85 -5.90 -10.34
N ILE A 29 -22.24 -5.20 -9.37
CA ILE A 29 -22.90 -4.12 -8.62
C ILE A 29 -23.35 -3.00 -9.54
N LEU A 30 -22.51 -2.61 -10.50
CA LEU A 30 -22.83 -1.56 -11.45
C LEU A 30 -23.97 -1.97 -12.39
N GLY A 31 -24.04 -3.24 -12.78
CA GLY A 31 -25.14 -3.80 -13.56
C GLY A 31 -26.47 -3.87 -12.81
N PHE A 32 -26.45 -3.97 -11.47
CA PHE A 32 -27.65 -3.90 -10.62
C PHE A 32 -28.05 -2.46 -10.25
N SER A 33 -27.15 -1.49 -10.41
CA SER A 33 -27.43 -0.08 -10.17
C SER A 33 -28.22 0.46 -11.36
N PHE A 34 -29.54 0.64 -11.21
CA PHE A 34 -30.51 1.04 -12.24
C PHE A 34 -30.29 2.44 -12.88
N GLU A 35 -29.10 3.04 -12.73
CA GLU A 35 -28.72 4.34 -13.28
C GLU A 35 -27.89 4.14 -14.55
N SER A 36 -28.24 4.84 -15.64
CA SER A 36 -27.49 4.77 -16.89
C SER A 36 -26.06 5.30 -16.72
N PHE A 37 -25.05 4.58 -17.25
CA PHE A 37 -23.64 5.02 -17.36
C PHE A 37 -23.45 6.45 -17.92
N LYS A 38 -24.46 7.03 -18.57
CA LYS A 38 -24.48 8.39 -19.12
C LYS A 38 -24.70 9.52 -18.10
N THR A 39 -25.26 9.25 -16.92
CA THR A 39 -25.49 10.30 -15.90
C THR A 39 -24.25 10.57 -15.05
N MET A 40 -23.24 9.69 -15.10
CA MET A 40 -22.00 9.84 -14.33
C MET A 40 -21.07 10.86 -15.00
N PRO A 41 -20.61 11.90 -14.28
CA PRO A 41 -19.60 12.83 -14.78
C PRO A 41 -18.33 12.08 -15.22
N THR A 42 -17.82 12.39 -16.41
CA THR A 42 -16.61 11.77 -16.96
C THR A 42 -15.42 11.90 -16.02
N ILE A 43 -15.33 13.00 -15.27
CA ILE A 43 -14.28 13.24 -14.28
C ILE A 43 -14.25 12.19 -13.16
N ASN A 44 -15.42 11.68 -12.73
CA ASN A 44 -15.49 10.67 -11.67
C ASN A 44 -15.01 9.29 -12.19
N SER A 45 -15.30 8.99 -13.45
CA SER A 45 -14.79 7.79 -14.11
C SER A 45 -13.26 7.83 -14.25
N TYR A 46 -12.70 8.96 -14.72
CA TYR A 46 -11.25 9.13 -14.80
C TYR A 46 -10.57 9.09 -13.42
N LEU A 47 -11.17 9.69 -12.39
CA LEU A 47 -10.62 9.68 -11.03
C LEU A 47 -10.60 8.26 -10.45
N SER A 48 -11.66 7.47 -10.67
CA SER A 48 -11.74 6.07 -10.25
C SER A 48 -10.69 5.20 -10.96
N LEU A 49 -10.51 5.38 -12.27
CA LEU A 49 -9.47 4.69 -13.04
C LEU A 49 -8.06 5.05 -12.57
N LEU A 50 -7.78 6.34 -12.37
CA LEU A 50 -6.49 6.82 -11.88
C LEU A 50 -6.18 6.24 -10.50
N HIS A 51 -7.14 6.31 -9.56
CA HIS A 51 -6.98 5.74 -8.22
C HIS A 51 -6.74 4.23 -8.29
N GLY A 52 -7.51 3.50 -9.10
CA GLY A 52 -7.34 2.06 -9.30
C GLY A 52 -5.95 1.69 -9.82
N ILE A 53 -5.39 2.45 -10.78
CA ILE A 53 -4.05 2.24 -11.31
C ILE A 53 -2.97 2.51 -10.24
N ILE A 54 -3.10 3.61 -9.48
CA ILE A 54 -2.16 3.96 -8.41
C ILE A 54 -2.16 2.87 -7.33
N VAL A 55 -3.34 2.44 -6.86
CA VAL A 55 -3.44 1.37 -5.86
C VAL A 55 -2.90 0.04 -6.40
N ALA A 56 -3.24 -0.35 -7.63
CA ALA A 56 -2.75 -1.58 -8.23
C ALA A 56 -1.22 -1.59 -8.36
N SER A 57 -0.63 -0.48 -8.84
CA SER A 57 0.84 -0.35 -8.93
C SER A 57 1.51 -0.43 -7.55
N GLY A 58 0.95 0.21 -6.53
CA GLY A 58 1.42 0.12 -5.15
C GLY A 58 1.40 -1.31 -4.61
N LEU A 59 0.31 -2.05 -4.82
CA LEU A 59 0.19 -3.45 -4.42
C LEU A 59 1.16 -4.38 -5.17
N ILE A 60 1.43 -4.12 -6.45
CA ILE A 60 2.41 -4.87 -7.23
C ILE A 60 3.82 -4.62 -6.68
N LEU A 61 4.21 -3.36 -6.46
CA LEU A 61 5.50 -3.01 -5.88
C LEU A 61 5.66 -3.59 -4.47
N TYR A 62 4.63 -3.52 -3.63
CA TYR A 62 4.61 -4.14 -2.30
C TYR A 62 4.79 -5.66 -2.38
N SER A 63 4.09 -6.32 -3.31
CA SER A 63 4.17 -7.77 -3.49
C SER A 63 5.53 -8.24 -4.01
N LEU A 64 6.16 -7.45 -4.89
CA LEU A 64 7.53 -7.69 -5.37
C LEU A 64 8.54 -7.46 -4.25
N GLY A 65 8.45 -6.34 -3.53
CA GLY A 65 9.32 -6.01 -2.39
C GLY A 65 9.21 -7.04 -1.26
N ALA A 66 8.00 -7.55 -1.01
CA ALA A 66 7.75 -8.59 -0.01
C ALA A 66 8.49 -9.90 -0.26
N LYS A 67 9.00 -10.15 -1.46
CA LYS A 67 9.83 -11.34 -1.75
C LYS A 67 11.27 -11.18 -1.27
N TYR A 68 11.79 -9.94 -1.25
CA TYR A 68 13.20 -9.66 -1.00
C TYR A 68 13.48 -9.15 0.41
N LEU A 69 12.47 -8.58 1.08
CA LEU A 69 12.59 -8.02 2.41
C LEU A 69 12.14 -9.04 3.48
N PRO A 70 12.88 -9.23 4.58
CA PRO A 70 12.44 -10.04 5.71
C PRO A 70 11.12 -9.51 6.30
N SER A 71 10.31 -10.38 6.90
CA SER A 71 8.96 -10.06 7.38
C SER A 71 8.88 -8.83 8.30
N ALA A 72 9.94 -8.56 9.07
CA ALA A 72 10.02 -7.38 9.94
C ALA A 72 10.10 -6.07 9.15
N GLU A 73 10.82 -6.04 8.03
CA GLU A 73 10.98 -4.83 7.22
C GLU A 73 9.69 -4.48 6.48
N LEU A 74 8.89 -5.47 6.07
CA LEU A 74 7.58 -5.23 5.47
C LEU A 74 6.58 -4.62 6.45
N ALA A 75 6.59 -5.08 7.70
CA ALA A 75 5.78 -4.48 8.76
C ALA A 75 6.20 -3.02 9.03
N LEU A 76 7.51 -2.75 9.06
CA LEU A 76 8.05 -1.39 9.16
C LEU A 76 7.66 -0.51 7.96
N LEU A 77 7.64 -1.08 6.75
CA LEU A 77 7.24 -0.38 5.53
C LEU A 77 5.76 0.03 5.56
N SER A 78 4.89 -0.85 6.08
CA SER A 78 3.48 -0.55 6.31
C SER A 78 3.28 0.53 7.38
N LEU A 79 4.09 0.54 8.45
CA LEU A 79 4.07 1.63 9.43
C LEU A 79 4.54 2.95 8.80
N MET A 80 5.54 2.90 7.93
CA MET A 80 6.06 4.07 7.21
C MET A 80 5.04 4.62 6.20
N GLU A 81 4.19 3.78 5.60
CA GLU A 81 3.08 4.21 4.75
C GLU A 81 2.11 5.12 5.52
N VAL A 82 1.77 4.78 6.77
CA VAL A 82 0.91 5.61 7.63
C VAL A 82 1.55 6.96 7.90
N VAL A 83 2.84 6.99 8.23
CA VAL A 83 3.60 8.24 8.45
C VAL A 83 3.66 9.07 7.15
N GLY A 84 3.90 8.43 6.01
CA GLY A 84 3.89 9.05 4.69
C GLY A 84 2.53 9.66 4.34
N GLY A 85 1.43 8.99 4.69
CA GLY A 85 0.07 9.51 4.52
C GLY A 85 -0.19 10.77 5.34
N VAL A 86 0.26 10.80 6.60
CA VAL A 86 0.17 12.00 7.45
C VAL A 86 1.00 13.14 6.85
N LEU A 87 2.23 12.88 6.42
CA LEU A 87 3.08 13.88 5.78
C LEU A 87 2.46 14.39 4.47
N TRP A 88 1.85 13.51 3.68
CA TRP A 88 1.20 13.86 2.42
C TRP A 88 -0.01 14.79 2.62
N VAL A 89 -0.83 14.53 3.66
CA VAL A 89 -1.95 15.41 4.02
C VAL A 89 -1.45 16.75 4.57
N TRP A 90 -0.33 16.75 5.29
CA TRP A 90 0.24 17.98 5.84
C TRP A 90 0.85 18.91 4.76
N ILE A 91 1.35 18.36 3.65
CA ILE A 91 1.93 19.16 2.57
C ILE A 91 0.84 20.06 1.93
N PRO A 92 1.05 21.40 1.87
CA PRO A 92 0.02 22.35 1.44
C PRO A 92 -0.31 22.31 -0.06
N ILE A 93 0.30 21.41 -0.83
CA ILE A 93 0.08 21.25 -2.28
C ILE A 93 -1.39 20.97 -2.63
N PHE A 94 -2.13 20.28 -1.76
CA PHE A 94 -3.56 19.98 -1.94
C PHE A 94 -4.50 20.94 -1.19
N GLY A 95 -3.98 21.94 -0.48
CA GLY A 95 -4.80 22.94 0.23
C GLY A 95 -5.48 22.46 1.52
N ILE A 96 -5.31 21.19 1.91
CA ILE A 96 -5.81 20.62 3.16
C ILE A 96 -4.73 20.83 4.22
N ASN A 97 -4.56 22.07 4.69
CA ASN A 97 -3.51 22.43 5.65
C ASN A 97 -3.83 21.92 7.08
N GLN A 98 -4.07 20.62 7.22
CA GLN A 98 -4.34 19.99 8.50
C GLN A 98 -3.02 19.80 9.26
N VAL A 99 -2.83 20.64 10.26
CA VAL A 99 -1.69 20.54 11.17
C VAL A 99 -1.85 19.25 11.98
N PRO A 100 -0.94 18.26 11.85
CA PRO A 100 -1.03 17.04 12.62
C PRO A 100 -0.89 17.36 14.12
N SER A 101 -1.68 16.69 14.95
CA SER A 101 -1.59 16.85 16.40
C SER A 101 -0.23 16.40 16.93
N LEU A 102 0.16 16.90 18.12
CA LEU A 102 1.42 16.54 18.77
C LEU A 102 1.58 15.01 18.93
N THR A 103 0.49 14.28 19.20
CA THR A 103 0.50 12.82 19.33
C THR A 103 0.89 12.13 18.03
N VAL A 104 0.42 12.65 16.88
CA VAL A 104 0.74 12.10 15.56
C VAL A 104 2.21 12.36 15.21
N ILE A 105 2.71 13.55 15.54
CA ILE A 105 4.14 13.90 15.35
C ILE A 105 5.02 12.98 16.21
N LEU A 106 4.69 12.79 17.50
CA LEU A 106 5.42 11.90 18.39
C LEU A 106 5.41 10.45 17.89
N GLY A 107 4.26 9.95 17.47
CA GLY A 107 4.14 8.61 16.87
C GLY A 107 4.99 8.46 15.61
N GLY A 108 4.97 9.47 14.73
CA GLY A 108 5.80 9.51 13.53
C GLY A 108 7.29 9.46 13.84
N VAL A 109 7.77 10.28 14.79
CA VAL A 109 9.18 10.29 15.21
C VAL A 109 9.60 8.93 15.79
N ILE A 110 8.76 8.30 16.61
CA ILE A 110 9.05 6.97 17.18
C ILE A 110 9.19 5.94 16.05
N ILE A 111 8.24 5.88 15.11
CA ILE A 111 8.28 4.93 13.99
C ILE A 111 9.51 5.19 13.12
N THR A 112 9.78 6.44 12.72
CA THR A 112 10.95 6.79 11.90
C THR A 112 12.26 6.43 12.61
N SER A 113 12.37 6.69 13.91
CA SER A 113 13.56 6.30 14.69
C SER A 113 13.75 4.78 14.76
N ALA A 114 12.66 4.02 14.91
CA ALA A 114 12.70 2.56 14.91
C ALA A 114 13.12 1.99 13.55
N VAL A 115 12.61 2.55 12.46
CA VAL A 115 13.00 2.18 11.09
C VAL A 115 14.48 2.45 10.85
N ILE A 116 14.97 3.62 11.25
CA ILE A 116 16.38 4.00 11.12
C ILE A 116 17.26 3.03 11.93
N TYR A 117 16.92 2.78 13.19
CA TYR A 117 17.67 1.86 14.06
C TYR A 117 17.70 0.44 13.49
N HIS A 118 16.56 -0.07 13.02
CA HIS A 118 16.47 -1.39 12.39
C HIS A 118 17.28 -1.45 11.08
N GLY A 119 17.21 -0.41 10.25
CA GLY A 119 18.00 -0.31 9.01
C GLY A 119 19.51 -0.30 9.25
N TYR A 120 19.98 0.46 10.24
CA TYR A 120 21.41 0.47 10.63
C TYR A 120 21.86 -0.85 11.24
N GLY A 121 21.01 -1.52 12.03
CA GLY A 121 21.30 -2.83 12.61
C GLY A 121 21.35 -3.95 11.57
N ALA A 122 20.44 -3.94 10.59
CA ALA A 122 20.42 -4.91 9.48
C ALA A 122 21.66 -4.78 8.58
N ARG A 123 22.15 -3.54 8.36
CA ARG A 123 23.37 -3.28 7.58
C ARG A 123 24.65 -3.84 8.22
N ARG A 124 24.66 -4.07 9.54
CA ARG A 124 25.79 -4.69 10.27
C ARG A 124 25.79 -6.23 10.21
N LYS A 125 24.77 -6.85 9.60
CA LYS A 125 24.66 -8.31 9.44
C LYS A 125 24.93 -8.79 8.00
N GLY A 126 25.68 -8.03 7.21
CA GLY A 126 26.58 -8.62 6.21
C GLY A 126 27.89 -8.91 6.94
N GLU A 127 28.42 -10.12 7.03
CA GLU A 127 28.60 -11.17 5.99
C GLU A 127 28.53 -12.59 6.63
N PRO A 128 28.87 -13.69 5.91
CA PRO A 128 28.23 -14.28 4.73
C PRO A 128 27.69 -15.69 5.08
N VAL A 129 26.94 -16.33 4.18
CA VAL A 129 26.92 -17.81 4.15
C VAL A 129 27.48 -18.24 2.80
N THR A 130 28.77 -18.58 2.83
CA THR A 130 29.46 -19.33 1.79
C THR A 130 28.89 -20.74 1.68
N GLN A 131 28.86 -21.22 0.43
CA GLN A 131 28.64 -22.59 -0.07
C GLN A 131 27.17 -22.96 -0.34
#